data_AF-A0A5N5WK26-F1
#
_entry.id   AF-A0A5N5WK26-F1
#
_cell.length_a   1.000
_cell.length_b   1.000
_cell.length_c   1.000
_cell.angle_alpha   90.00
_cell.angle_beta   90.00
_cell.angle_gamma   90.00
#
_symmetry.space_group_name_H-M   'P 1'
#
loop_
_entity.id
_entity.type
_entity.pdbx_description
1 polymer ?
#
loop_
_entity_poly.entity_id
_entity_poly.type
_entity_poly.pdbx_seq_one_letter_code
_entity_poly.pdbx_strand_id
1 'polypeptide(L)'
;MDVFGISGYVDWMALTLKLDVDEPSLKSALLALGAARLGQRSRDAGLSRFGSHSYSLSLRHLQRLIQNGTQGLRDETLASMMFLALYEIIEGSSSRGLGWASHTQGALSLVHSQGFDVEWSEARHKLFEG
;
A
#
# COMPACT_ATOMS: atom_id res chain seq x y z
N MET A 1 -9.33 -12.97 22.51
CA MET A 1 -8.19 -12.10 22.90
C MET A 1 -6.94 -12.88 22.58
N ASP A 2 -6.28 -12.58 21.46
CA ASP A 2 -5.04 -13.24 21.07
C ASP A 2 -3.83 -12.38 21.47
N VAL A 3 -2.82 -13.08 22.00
CA VAL A 3 -1.67 -12.58 22.79
C VAL A 3 -0.68 -11.72 21.99
N PHE A 4 -0.93 -11.48 20.70
CA PHE A 4 -0.22 -10.52 19.89
C PHE A 4 -1.26 -9.75 19.09
N GLY A 5 -1.50 -8.48 19.41
CA GLY A 5 -2.46 -7.58 18.73
C GLY A 5 -2.16 -7.30 17.24
N ILE A 6 -1.42 -8.17 16.57
CA ILE A 6 -1.11 -8.19 15.15
C ILE A 6 -2.35 -8.60 14.34
N SER A 7 -3.29 -9.34 14.94
CA SER A 7 -4.45 -9.89 14.20
C SER A 7 -5.39 -8.83 13.61
N GLY A 8 -5.48 -7.61 14.14
CA GLY A 8 -6.27 -6.55 13.48
C GLY A 8 -5.45 -5.81 12.41
N TYR A 9 -4.27 -5.32 12.79
CA TYR A 9 -3.45 -4.40 12.01
C TYR A 9 -2.99 -4.88 10.62
N VAL A 10 -3.06 -6.18 10.33
CA VAL A 10 -2.71 -6.78 9.03
C VAL A 10 -3.87 -7.58 8.39
N ASP A 11 -5.07 -7.59 8.98
CA ASP A 11 -6.24 -8.26 8.39
C ASP A 11 -6.62 -7.64 7.04
N TRP A 12 -6.35 -6.35 6.85
CA TRP A 12 -6.50 -5.69 5.56
C TRP A 12 -5.58 -6.27 4.48
N MET A 13 -4.42 -6.85 4.84
CA MET A 13 -3.55 -7.49 3.86
C MET A 13 -4.24 -8.71 3.26
N ALA A 14 -5.02 -9.47 4.03
CA ALA A 14 -5.76 -10.62 3.52
C ALA A 14 -6.82 -10.24 2.47
N LEU A 15 -7.28 -8.97 2.47
CA LEU A 15 -8.22 -8.47 1.46
C LEU A 15 -7.60 -8.33 0.09
N THR A 16 -6.26 -8.31 -0.04
CA THR A 16 -5.61 -8.34 -1.36
C THR A 16 -6.02 -9.54 -2.21
N LEU A 17 -6.42 -10.65 -1.58
CA LEU A 17 -6.92 -11.83 -2.29
C LEU A 17 -8.24 -11.56 -3.04
N LYS A 18 -8.97 -10.51 -2.65
CA LYS A 18 -10.22 -10.06 -3.30
C LYS A 18 -9.98 -8.90 -4.28
N LEU A 19 -8.77 -8.35 -4.35
CA LEU A 19 -8.42 -7.22 -5.21
C LEU A 19 -7.87 -7.67 -6.56
N ASP A 20 -7.93 -6.78 -7.54
CA ASP A 20 -7.26 -6.97 -8.82
C ASP A 20 -5.74 -6.80 -8.65
N VAL A 21 -5.05 -7.90 -8.33
CA VAL A 21 -3.59 -7.92 -8.13
C VAL A 21 -2.80 -7.63 -9.41
N ASP A 22 -3.44 -7.63 -10.58
CA ASP A 22 -2.84 -7.22 -11.85
C ASP A 22 -2.95 -5.71 -12.09
N GLU A 23 -3.67 -4.98 -11.24
CA GLU A 23 -3.64 -3.51 -11.24
C GLU A 23 -2.17 -3.04 -11.10
N PRO A 24 -1.65 -2.23 -12.04
CA PRO A 24 -0.24 -1.90 -12.12
C PRO A 24 0.39 -1.31 -10.85
N SER A 25 -0.33 -0.45 -10.11
CA SER A 25 0.19 0.12 -8.88
C SER A 25 0.27 -0.91 -7.75
N LEU A 26 -0.74 -1.77 -7.61
CA LEU A 26 -0.81 -2.80 -6.57
C LEU A 26 0.21 -3.90 -6.83
N LYS A 27 0.29 -4.38 -8.06
CA LYS A 27 1.29 -5.37 -8.48
C LYS A 27 2.71 -4.92 -8.15
N SER A 28 3.02 -3.67 -8.49
CA SER A 28 4.35 -3.09 -8.26
C SER A 28 4.63 -2.90 -6.75
N ALA A 29 3.62 -2.53 -5.95
CA ALA A 29 3.76 -2.39 -4.51
C ALA A 29 4.00 -3.74 -3.82
N LEU A 30 3.27 -4.79 -4.22
CA LEU A 30 3.46 -6.15 -3.72
C LEU A 30 4.84 -6.71 -4.07
N LEU A 31 5.30 -6.50 -5.31
CA LEU A 31 6.65 -6.87 -5.73
C LEU A 31 7.73 -6.13 -4.93
N ALA A 32 7.52 -4.84 -4.67
CA ALA A 32 8.44 -4.05 -3.86
C ALA A 32 8.58 -4.63 -2.45
N LEU A 33 7.45 -4.84 -1.77
CA LEU A 33 7.42 -5.37 -0.40
C LEU A 33 8.02 -6.77 -0.31
N GLY A 34 7.63 -7.66 -1.23
CA GLY A 34 8.13 -9.04 -1.30
C GLY A 34 9.64 -9.09 -1.52
N ALA A 35 10.16 -8.28 -2.44
CA ALA A 35 11.58 -8.22 -2.76
C ALA A 35 12.41 -7.62 -1.62
N ALA A 36 11.93 -6.56 -0.96
CA ALA A 36 12.57 -6.02 0.24
C ALA A 36 12.65 -7.08 1.35
N ARG A 37 11.54 -7.79 1.60
CA ARG A 37 11.50 -8.80 2.65
C ARG A 37 12.41 -9.99 2.37
N LEU A 38 12.42 -10.48 1.13
CA LEU A 38 13.28 -11.58 0.72
C LEU A 38 14.75 -11.16 0.68
N GLY A 39 15.05 -9.99 0.10
CA GLY A 39 16.40 -9.44 0.01
C GLY A 39 17.05 -9.22 1.37
N GLN A 40 16.31 -8.73 2.36
CA GLN A 40 16.82 -8.64 3.73
C GLN A 40 17.12 -10.00 4.35
N ARG A 41 16.24 -10.99 4.15
CA ARG A 41 16.41 -12.35 4.69
C ARG A 41 17.58 -13.08 4.04
N SER A 42 17.74 -12.95 2.73
CA SER A 42 18.81 -13.60 1.97
C SER A 42 20.11 -12.80 1.90
N ARG A 43 20.11 -11.54 2.37
CA ARG A 43 21.19 -10.56 2.20
C ARG A 43 21.57 -10.35 0.73
N ASP A 44 20.56 -10.35 -0.14
CA ASP A 44 20.72 -10.19 -1.57
C ASP A 44 20.44 -8.74 -2.01
N ALA A 45 21.50 -8.02 -2.36
CA ALA A 45 21.43 -6.64 -2.82
C ALA A 45 20.69 -6.49 -4.17
N GLY A 46 20.66 -7.55 -5.01
CA GLY A 46 19.91 -7.58 -6.24
C GLY A 46 18.40 -7.50 -5.98
N LEU A 47 17.92 -8.24 -4.98
CA LEU A 47 16.51 -8.19 -4.54
C LEU A 47 16.15 -6.84 -3.90
N SER A 48 17.04 -6.25 -3.09
CA SER A 48 16.82 -4.88 -2.58
C SER A 48 16.71 -3.86 -3.71
N ARG A 49 17.58 -3.94 -4.73
CA ARG A 49 17.52 -3.06 -5.91
C ARG A 49 16.25 -3.25 -6.71
N PHE A 50 15.83 -4.50 -6.91
CA PHE A 50 14.56 -4.81 -7.57
C PHE A 50 13.36 -4.24 -6.78
N GLY A 51 13.38 -4.38 -5.45
CA GLY A 51 12.37 -3.80 -4.57
C GLY A 51 12.26 -2.28 -4.73
N SER A 52 13.38 -1.56 -4.71
CA SER A 52 13.42 -0.10 -4.92
C SER A 52 12.91 0.32 -6.30
N HIS A 53 13.23 -0.46 -7.33
CA HIS A 53 12.71 -0.21 -8.68
C HIS A 53 11.18 -0.37 -8.74
N SER A 54 10.65 -1.46 -8.18
CA SER A 54 9.20 -1.73 -8.13
C SER A 54 8.45 -0.70 -7.28
N TYR A 55 9.02 -0.25 -6.16
CA TYR A 55 8.49 0.85 -5.35
C TYR A 55 8.31 2.11 -6.20
N SER A 56 9.36 2.49 -6.94
CA SER A 56 9.34 3.68 -7.81
C SER A 56 8.34 3.54 -8.96
N LEU A 57 8.15 2.32 -9.49
CA LEU A 57 7.12 2.04 -10.50
C LEU A 57 5.71 2.22 -9.94
N SER A 58 5.44 1.67 -8.74
CA SER A 58 4.13 1.80 -8.09
C SER A 58 3.75 3.26 -7.87
N LEU A 59 4.67 4.10 -7.37
CA LEU A 59 4.44 5.54 -7.22
C LEU A 59 4.07 6.23 -8.55
N ARG A 60 4.74 5.87 -9.66
CA ARG A 60 4.41 6.42 -10.99
C ARG A 60 3.05 5.97 -11.51
N HIS A 61 2.59 4.78 -11.14
CA HIS A 61 1.25 4.30 -11.48
C HIS A 61 0.20 5.03 -10.64
N LEU A 62 0.40 5.13 -9.32
CA LEU A 62 -0.46 5.91 -8.41
C LEU A 62 -0.60 7.35 -8.86
N GLN A 63 0.51 8.02 -9.19
CA GLN A 63 0.48 9.41 -9.65
C GLN A 63 -0.41 9.57 -10.90
N ARG A 64 -0.28 8.66 -11.88
CA ARG A 64 -1.11 8.67 -13.09
C ARG A 64 -2.59 8.41 -12.79
N LEU A 65 -2.89 7.47 -11.90
CA LEU A 65 -4.27 7.18 -11.47
C LEU A 65 -4.92 8.39 -10.81
N ILE A 66 -4.19 9.05 -9.90
CA ILE A 66 -4.67 10.25 -9.20
C ILE A 66 -4.86 11.43 -10.17
N GLN A 67 -3.94 11.61 -11.12
CA GLN A 67 -4.01 12.72 -12.09
C GLN A 67 -5.11 12.52 -13.14
N ASN A 68 -5.40 11.27 -13.53
CA ASN A 68 -6.32 10.95 -14.61
C ASN A 68 -7.73 10.55 -14.12
N GLY A 69 -7.90 10.30 -12.82
CA GLY A 69 -9.11 9.72 -12.24
C GLY A 69 -10.17 10.76 -11.86
N THR A 70 -11.28 10.80 -12.61
CA THR A 70 -12.57 11.42 -12.24
C THR A 70 -13.60 10.41 -11.71
N GLN A 71 -13.28 9.13 -11.70
CA GLN A 71 -14.07 8.05 -11.12
C GLN A 71 -13.36 7.58 -9.85
N GLY A 72 -14.07 7.56 -8.72
CA GLY A 72 -13.52 7.43 -7.36
C GLY A 72 -12.40 6.38 -7.21
N LEU A 73 -11.47 6.62 -6.27
CA LEU A 73 -10.35 5.72 -6.05
C LEU A 73 -10.85 4.30 -5.79
N ARG A 74 -10.35 3.38 -6.61
CA ARG A 74 -10.50 1.95 -6.43
C ARG A 74 -9.75 1.47 -5.18
N ASP A 75 -10.18 0.34 -4.64
CA ASP A 75 -9.58 -0.30 -3.47
C ASP A 75 -8.11 -0.69 -3.71
N GLU A 76 -7.73 -1.01 -4.96
CA GLU A 76 -6.34 -1.28 -5.33
C GLU A 76 -5.43 -0.06 -5.12
N THR A 77 -5.92 1.14 -5.39
CA THR A 77 -5.16 2.38 -5.20
C THR A 77 -4.85 2.57 -3.72
N LEU A 78 -5.83 2.35 -2.85
CA LEU A 78 -5.67 2.44 -1.40
C LEU A 78 -4.72 1.36 -0.87
N ALA A 79 -4.93 0.11 -1.30
CA ALA A 79 -4.07 -1.01 -0.92
C ALA A 79 -2.61 -0.75 -1.34
N SER A 80 -2.38 -0.23 -2.55
CA SER A 80 -1.05 0.12 -3.05
C SER A 80 -0.33 1.10 -2.11
N MET A 81 -1.01 2.17 -1.69
CA MET A 81 -0.44 3.16 -0.76
C MET A 81 -0.05 2.51 0.57
N MET A 82 -0.89 1.61 1.09
CA MET A 82 -0.60 0.88 2.34
C MET A 82 0.60 -0.07 2.20
N PHE A 83 0.73 -0.79 1.08
CA PHE A 83 1.89 -1.65 0.82
C PHE A 83 3.20 -0.86 0.65
N LEU A 84 3.15 0.34 0.05
CA LEU A 84 4.33 1.21 -0.06
C LEU A 84 4.76 1.74 1.30
N ALA A 85 3.83 2.08 2.18
CA ALA A 85 4.15 2.45 3.56
C ALA A 85 4.84 1.30 4.31
N LEU A 86 4.35 0.05 4.16
CA LEU A 86 5.01 -1.13 4.71
C LEU A 86 6.42 -1.34 4.14
N TYR A 87 6.60 -1.13 2.84
CA TYR A 87 7.91 -1.23 2.20
C TYR A 87 8.92 -0.25 2.83
N GLU A 88 8.53 1.00 3.04
CA GLU A 88 9.39 2.04 3.64
C GLU A 88 9.78 1.72 5.09
N ILE A 89 8.86 1.10 5.86
CA ILE A 89 9.13 0.61 7.21
C ILE A 89 10.20 -0.48 7.18
N ILE A 90 10.10 -1.43 6.24
CA ILE A 90 11.04 -2.55 6.11
C ILE A 90 12.42 -2.07 5.69
N GLU A 91 12.52 -1.27 4.62
CA GLU A 91 13.81 -0.77 4.11
C GLU A 91 14.45 0.29 5.00
N GLY A 92 13.74 0.75 6.04
CA GLY A 92 14.32 1.54 7.11
C GLY A 92 14.78 2.91 6.65
N SER A 93 13.98 3.60 5.84
CA SER A 93 14.25 5.00 5.49
C SER A 93 14.49 5.81 6.78
N SER A 94 15.36 6.83 6.76
CA SER A 94 15.65 7.68 7.93
C SER A 94 14.41 8.42 8.47
N SER A 95 13.27 8.30 7.78
CA SER A 95 11.99 8.94 8.03
C SER A 95 10.85 7.93 8.25
N ARG A 96 11.13 6.75 8.85
CA ARG A 96 10.17 5.62 9.03
C ARG A 96 8.75 6.00 9.49
N GLY A 97 8.60 7.03 10.32
CA GLY A 97 7.30 7.53 10.77
C GLY A 97 6.61 8.52 9.82
N LEU A 98 7.39 9.28 9.04
CA LEU A 98 6.88 10.29 8.11
C LEU A 98 6.33 9.68 6.81
N GLY A 99 6.92 8.57 6.35
CA GLY A 99 6.46 7.85 5.16
C GLY A 99 5.05 7.29 5.34
N TRP A 100 4.85 6.48 6.39
CA TRP A 100 3.53 5.95 6.74
C TRP A 100 2.50 7.06 7.00
N ALA A 101 2.83 8.07 7.80
CA ALA A 101 1.90 9.18 8.06
C ALA A 101 1.52 9.95 6.78
N SER A 102 2.47 10.16 5.86
CA SER A 102 2.21 10.81 4.57
C SER A 102 1.32 9.97 3.66
N HIS A 103 1.52 8.64 3.62
CA HIS A 103 0.68 7.73 2.84
C HIS A 103 -0.73 7.63 3.42
N THR A 104 -0.86 7.52 4.74
CA THR A 104 -2.18 7.54 5.42
C THR A 104 -2.89 8.87 5.22
N GLN A 105 -2.19 10.00 5.34
CA GLN A 105 -2.77 11.33 5.08
C GLN A 105 -3.19 11.50 3.62
N GLY A 106 -2.38 11.00 2.68
CA GLY A 106 -2.70 10.99 1.25
C GLY A 106 -3.95 10.15 0.98
N ALA A 107 -4.01 8.94 1.53
CA ALA A 107 -5.15 8.04 1.41
C ALA A 107 -6.42 8.69 1.96
N LEU A 108 -6.34 9.27 3.15
CA LEU A 108 -7.44 9.98 3.80
C LEU A 108 -7.94 11.16 2.96
N SER A 109 -7.01 11.95 2.41
CA SER A 109 -7.35 13.09 1.54
C SER A 109 -8.07 12.64 0.27
N LEU A 110 -7.63 11.53 -0.32
CA LEU A 110 -8.23 10.94 -1.53
C LEU A 110 -9.59 10.29 -1.28
N VAL A 111 -9.82 9.84 -0.05
CA VAL A 111 -11.13 9.34 0.38
C VAL A 111 -12.10 10.49 0.63
N HIS A 112 -11.67 11.54 1.34
CA HIS A 112 -12.50 12.73 1.55
C HIS A 112 -12.87 13.45 0.26
N SER A 113 -11.98 13.43 -0.75
CA SER A 113 -12.26 14.08 -2.05
C SER A 113 -13.36 13.39 -2.88
N GLN A 114 -13.82 12.19 -2.49
CA GLN A 114 -14.88 11.46 -3.18
C GLN A 114 -16.30 11.77 -2.64
N GLY A 115 -16.40 12.54 -1.55
CA GLY A 115 -17.67 12.75 -0.83
C GLY A 115 -18.07 11.54 0.01
N PHE A 116 -18.93 11.78 1.01
CA PHE A 116 -19.42 10.73 1.91
C PHE A 116 -20.59 9.91 1.34
N ASP A 117 -21.07 10.26 0.15
CA ASP A 117 -22.26 9.66 -0.49
C ASP A 117 -21.96 8.39 -1.29
N VAL A 118 -20.69 7.99 -1.40
CA VAL A 118 -20.29 6.73 -2.05
C VAL A 118 -20.31 5.62 -1.00
N GLU A 119 -21.03 4.52 -1.24
CA GLU A 119 -20.98 3.34 -0.36
C GLU A 119 -19.56 2.75 -0.38
N TRP A 120 -18.94 2.64 0.79
CA TRP A 120 -17.58 2.11 0.91
C TRP A 120 -17.62 0.58 0.82
N SER A 121 -16.70 0.02 0.03
CA SER A 121 -16.52 -1.44 0.00
C SER A 121 -16.04 -1.96 1.37
N GLU A 122 -16.24 -3.26 1.62
CA GLU A 122 -15.69 -3.95 2.79
C GLU A 122 -14.16 -3.81 2.87
N ALA A 123 -13.49 -3.83 1.70
CA ALA A 123 -12.05 -3.67 1.61
C ALA A 123 -11.61 -2.28 2.09
N ARG A 124 -12.32 -1.24 1.65
CA ARG A 124 -12.03 0.14 2.00
C ARG A 124 -12.20 0.42 3.49
N HIS A 125 -13.25 -0.11 4.12
CA HIS A 125 -13.44 0.02 5.58
C HIS A 125 -12.27 -0.59 6.35
N LYS A 126 -11.91 -1.83 6.06
CA LYS A 126 -10.83 -2.54 6.77
C LYS A 126 -9.44 -1.94 6.51
N LEU A 127 -9.21 -1.38 5.32
CA LEU A 127 -7.98 -0.65 5.01
C LEU A 127 -7.85 0.65 5.82
N PHE A 128 -8.96 1.25 6.24
CA PHE A 128 -8.99 2.52 6.99
C PHE A 128 -9.09 2.35 8.51
N GLU A 129 -9.84 1.36 8.98
CA GLU A 129 -10.19 1.23 10.40
C GLU A 129 -9.18 0.41 11.21
N GLY A 130 -8.37 -0.43 10.55
CA GLY A 130 -7.34 -1.25 11.22
C GLY A 130 -7.89 -2.51 11.86
#